data_AF-A0A2V6LYR6-F1
#
_entry.id   AF-A0A2V6LYR6-F1
#
_cell.length_a   1.000
_cell.length_b   1.000
_cell.length_c   1.000
_cell.angle_alpha   90.00
_cell.angle_beta   90.00
_cell.angle_gamma   90.00
#
_symmetry.space_group_name_H-M   'P 1'
#
loop_
_entity.id
_entity.type
_entity.pdbx_description
1 polymer ?
#
loop_
_entity_poly.entity_id
_entity_poly.type
_entity_poly.pdbx_seq_one_letter_code
_entity_poly.pdbx_strand_id
1 'polypeptide(L)'
;MKWIIVFWLGLASTFAGNDSPVGTWRTFDDKTGRPKSIVRITEQDGELRGKVLQVLESPEGPHPLCRPCEGERKDQPVEGMTILWGAKKDGAS
;
A
#
# COMPACT_ATOMS: atom_id res chain seq x y z
N MET A 1 33.77 50.83 -0.63
CA MET A 1 32.59 50.24 -1.30
C MET A 1 32.06 49.13 -0.41
N LYS A 2 31.01 49.43 0.37
CA LYS A 2 30.43 48.50 1.36
C LYS A 2 29.40 47.62 0.65
N TRP A 3 29.72 46.34 0.45
CA TRP A 3 28.82 45.38 -0.18
C TRP A 3 27.75 44.99 0.84
N ILE A 4 26.55 45.52 0.69
CA ILE A 4 25.37 45.06 1.46
C ILE A 4 24.85 43.84 0.70
N ILE A 5 25.26 42.65 1.15
CA ILE A 5 24.67 41.38 0.69
C ILE A 5 23.34 41.24 1.45
N VAL A 6 22.24 41.67 0.82
CA VAL A 6 20.89 41.36 1.29
C VAL A 6 20.65 39.89 1.00
N PHE A 7 20.87 39.04 2.01
CA PHE A 7 20.54 37.62 1.94
C PHE A 7 19.02 37.48 2.03
N TRP A 8 18.36 37.44 0.87
CA TRP A 8 16.92 37.22 0.78
C TRP A 8 16.64 35.76 1.15
N LEU A 9 16.28 35.53 2.42
CA LEU A 9 15.90 34.23 2.93
C LEU A 9 14.50 33.90 2.38
N GLY A 10 14.46 33.30 1.19
CA GLY A 10 13.22 32.80 0.61
C GLY A 10 12.61 31.74 1.53
N LEU A 11 11.40 32.00 2.03
CA LEU A 11 10.60 31.01 2.75
C LEU A 11 10.27 29.86 1.79
N ALA A 12 10.98 28.75 1.91
CA ALA A 12 10.60 27.49 1.28
C ALA A 12 9.42 26.90 2.07
N SER A 13 8.21 27.08 1.57
CA SER A 13 7.03 26.37 2.10
C SER A 13 7.19 24.88 1.82
N THR A 14 7.50 24.10 2.84
CA THR A 14 7.47 22.63 2.74
C THR A 14 6.01 22.19 2.75
N PHE A 15 5.49 21.78 1.59
CA PHE A 15 4.20 21.10 1.55
C PHE A 15 4.41 19.69 2.10
N ALA A 16 3.98 19.45 3.34
CA ALA A 16 3.87 18.11 3.88
C ALA A 16 2.82 17.37 3.04
N GLY A 17 3.26 16.37 2.27
CA GLY A 17 2.34 15.47 1.60
C GLY A 17 1.47 14.76 2.63
N ASN A 18 0.20 14.53 2.31
CA ASN A 18 -0.60 13.59 3.06
C ASN A 18 -0.04 12.18 2.78
N ASP A 19 0.79 11.67 3.69
CA ASP A 19 1.37 10.32 3.66
C ASP A 19 0.28 9.26 3.93
N SER A 20 -0.68 9.15 3.01
CA SER A 20 -1.71 8.12 3.03
C SER A 20 -1.27 6.92 2.18
N PRO A 21 -1.37 5.68 2.69
CA PRO A 21 -1.11 4.49 1.90
C PRO A 21 -2.28 4.14 0.94
N VAL A 22 -3.37 4.92 0.93
CA VAL A 22 -4.50 4.73 0.02
C VAL A 22 -4.03 4.85 -1.43
N GLY A 23 -4.39 3.85 -2.24
CA GLY A 23 -3.93 3.79 -3.62
C GLY A 23 -3.92 2.37 -4.18
N THR A 24 -3.33 2.22 -5.36
CA THR A 24 -3.12 0.91 -5.99
C THR A 24 -1.62 0.62 -6.03
N TRP A 25 -1.24 -0.55 -5.52
CA TRP A 25 0.14 -0.93 -5.28
C TRP A 25 0.45 -2.23 -6.00
N ARG A 26 1.65 -2.31 -6.58
CA ARG A 26 2.24 -3.57 -7.02
C ARG A 26 3.07 -4.14 -5.87
N THR A 27 2.78 -5.36 -5.47
CA THR A 27 3.55 -6.09 -4.47
C THR A 27 4.63 -6.92 -5.13
N PHE A 28 5.67 -7.23 -4.35
CA PHE A 28 6.78 -8.06 -4.77
C PHE A 28 6.96 -9.19 -3.77
N ASP A 29 7.32 -10.36 -4.25
CA ASP A 29 7.67 -11.49 -3.40
C ASP A 29 9.00 -11.21 -2.68
N ASP A 30 9.03 -11.34 -1.36
CA ASP A 30 10.16 -10.99 -0.51
C ASP A 30 11.39 -11.89 -0.73
N LYS A 31 11.17 -13.12 -1.18
CA LYS A 31 12.23 -14.09 -1.46
C LYS A 31 12.79 -13.95 -2.86
N THR A 32 11.92 -13.72 -3.86
CA THR A 32 12.32 -13.75 -5.27
C THR A 32 12.42 -12.37 -5.94
N GLY A 33 11.87 -11.32 -5.33
CA GLY A 33 11.83 -9.96 -5.87
C GLY A 33 10.90 -9.78 -7.08
N ARG A 34 10.15 -10.82 -7.47
CA ARG A 34 9.28 -10.79 -8.65
C ARG A 34 7.92 -10.14 -8.32
N PRO A 35 7.27 -9.47 -9.30
CA PRO A 35 5.92 -8.93 -9.13
C PRO A 35 4.93 -10.03 -8.71
N LYS A 36 4.21 -9.81 -7.62
CA LYS A 36 3.32 -10.83 -7.05
C LYS A 36 1.85 -10.53 -7.33
N SER A 37 1.38 -9.34 -6.95
CA SER A 37 -0.01 -8.95 -7.14
C SER A 37 -0.20 -7.45 -7.26
N ILE A 38 -1.38 -7.04 -7.72
CA ILE A 38 -1.89 -5.68 -7.61
C ILE A 38 -2.88 -5.63 -6.44
N VAL A 39 -2.65 -4.73 -5.49
CA VAL A 39 -3.48 -4.53 -4.29
C VAL A 39 -4.01 -3.11 -4.26
N ARG A 40 -5.30 -2.94 -4.02
CA ARG A 40 -5.90 -1.63 -3.76
C ARG A 40 -6.09 -1.46 -2.27
N ILE A 41 -5.54 -0.37 -1.73
CA ILE A 41 -5.74 0.08 -0.36
C ILE A 41 -6.78 1.20 -0.38
N THR A 42 -7.81 1.07 0.44
CA THR A 42 -8.86 2.06 0.69
C THR A 42 -8.95 2.36 2.17
N GLU A 43 -9.45 3.54 2.52
CA GLU A 43 -9.75 3.92 3.89
C GLU A 43 -11.26 4.11 4.05
N GLN A 44 -11.84 3.51 5.10
CA GLN A 44 -13.22 3.71 5.50
C GLN A 44 -13.27 3.86 7.02
N ASP A 45 -13.87 4.94 7.51
CA ASP A 45 -14.02 5.21 8.95
C ASP A 45 -12.69 5.15 9.73
N GLY A 46 -11.60 5.61 9.10
CA GLY A 46 -10.24 5.60 9.66
C GLY A 46 -9.56 4.22 9.68
N GLU A 47 -10.20 3.19 9.12
CA GLU A 47 -9.63 1.85 8.96
C GLU A 47 -9.19 1.63 7.51
N LEU A 48 -7.95 1.19 7.35
CA LEU A 48 -7.39 0.79 6.06
C LEU A 48 -7.76 -0.65 5.73
N ARG A 49 -8.15 -0.87 4.47
CA ARG A 49 -8.45 -2.18 3.90
C ARG A 49 -7.69 -2.38 2.59
N GLY A 50 -7.06 -3.54 2.43
CA GLY A 50 -6.33 -3.91 1.22
C GLY A 50 -6.99 -5.10 0.53
N LYS A 51 -7.39 -4.92 -0.74
CA LYS A 51 -8.00 -5.96 -1.57
C LYS A 51 -7.09 -6.33 -2.74
N VAL A 52 -6.87 -7.61 -2.96
CA VAL A 52 -6.15 -8.10 -4.14
C VAL A 52 -7.03 -7.88 -5.37
N LEU A 53 -6.56 -7.08 -6.31
CA LEU A 53 -7.24 -6.84 -7.59
C LEU A 53 -6.85 -7.88 -8.63
N GLN A 54 -5.57 -8.28 -8.65
CA GLN A 54 -5.03 -9.19 -9.65
C GLN A 54 -3.80 -9.91 -9.11
N VAL A 55 -3.65 -11.19 -9.45
CA VAL A 55 -2.39 -11.94 -9.26
C VAL A 55 -1.56 -11.82 -10.54
N LEU A 56 -0.29 -11.43 -10.40
CA LEU A 56 0.63 -11.25 -11.53
C LEU A 56 1.50 -12.48 -11.75
N GLU A 57 1.99 -13.08 -10.66
CA GLU A 57 2.84 -14.27 -10.70
C GLU A 57 2.54 -15.19 -9.52
N SER A 58 2.33 -16.47 -9.81
CA SER A 58 2.06 -17.50 -8.81
C SER A 58 2.51 -18.87 -9.32
N PRO A 59 3.10 -19.73 -8.47
CA PRO A 59 3.42 -21.11 -8.84
C PRO A 59 2.18 -21.97 -9.10
N GLU A 60 0.99 -21.53 -8.66
CA GLU A 60 -0.27 -22.24 -8.82
C GLU A 60 -1.06 -21.82 -10.06
N GLY A 61 -0.54 -20.89 -10.87
CA GLY A 61 -1.19 -20.37 -12.09
C GLY A 61 -1.89 -19.01 -11.92
N PRO A 62 -2.67 -18.56 -12.93
CA PRO A 62 -3.18 -17.19 -13.02
C PRO A 62 -4.25 -16.83 -11.98
N HIS A 63 -4.99 -17.81 -11.44
CA HIS A 63 -6.04 -17.59 -10.44
C HIS A 63 -5.84 -18.57 -9.27
N PRO A 64 -4.82 -18.35 -8.43
CA PRO A 64 -4.53 -19.25 -7.33
C PRO A 64 -5.62 -19.17 -6.25
N LEU A 65 -5.83 -20.28 -5.57
CA LEU A 65 -6.66 -20.34 -4.36
C LEU A 65 -5.78 -20.16 -3.13
N CYS A 66 -6.31 -19.58 -2.05
CA CYS A 66 -5.54 -19.48 -0.80
C CYS A 66 -5.59 -20.80 -0.02
N ARG A 67 -4.77 -21.78 -0.44
CA ARG A 67 -4.61 -23.05 0.28
C ARG A 67 -3.98 -22.90 1.68
N PRO A 68 -3.02 -21.99 1.91
CA PRO A 68 -2.47 -21.76 3.25
C PRO A 68 -3.43 -21.02 4.18
N CYS A 69 -4.51 -20.43 3.67
CA CYS A 69 -5.50 -19.77 4.49
C CYS A 69 -6.34 -20.79 5.28
N GLU A 70 -6.86 -20.37 6.42
CA GLU A 70 -7.79 -21.14 7.24
C GLU A 70 -9.21 -20.56 7.19
N GLY A 71 -10.18 -21.33 7.67
CA GLY A 71 -11.59 -20.93 7.77
C GLY A 71 -12.20 -20.55 6.42
N GLU A 72 -13.05 -19.52 6.41
CA GLU A 72 -13.78 -19.03 5.23
C GLU A 72 -12.90 -18.58 4.06
N ARG A 73 -11.59 -18.37 4.30
CA ARG A 73 -10.65 -17.97 3.25
C ARG A 73 -9.93 -19.15 2.61
N LYS A 74 -10.03 -20.34 3.20
CA LYS A 74 -9.42 -21.55 2.67
C LYS A 74 -10.05 -21.91 1.34
N ASP A 75 -9.20 -22.26 0.37
CA ASP A 75 -9.59 -22.68 -0.97
C ASP A 75 -10.45 -21.64 -1.73
N GLN A 76 -10.43 -20.38 -1.31
CA GLN A 76 -11.07 -19.27 -2.01
C GLN A 76 -10.10 -18.59 -2.97
N PRO A 77 -10.59 -18.00 -4.08
CA PRO A 77 -9.78 -17.20 -4.99
C PRO A 77 -9.02 -16.09 -4.25
N VAL A 78 -7.71 -15.98 -4.52
CA VAL A 78 -6.89 -14.89 -3.97
C VAL A 78 -7.31 -13.54 -4.55
N GLU A 79 -7.70 -13.50 -5.82
CA GLU A 79 -8.27 -12.31 -6.43
C GLU A 79 -9.61 -11.97 -5.79
N GLY A 80 -9.77 -10.71 -5.41
CA GLY A 80 -10.92 -10.23 -4.65
C GLY A 80 -10.81 -10.42 -3.14
N MET A 81 -9.79 -11.14 -2.64
CA MET A 81 -9.61 -11.35 -1.20
C MET A 81 -9.14 -10.06 -0.51
N THR A 82 -9.68 -9.79 0.68
CA THR A 82 -9.17 -8.75 1.58
C THR A 82 -8.03 -9.32 2.40
N ILE A 83 -6.83 -8.77 2.22
CA ILE A 83 -5.57 -9.25 2.83
C ILE A 83 -4.97 -8.27 3.85
N LEU A 84 -5.51 -7.06 3.94
CA LEU A 84 -5.17 -6.06 4.95
C LEU A 84 -6.48 -5.51 5.51
N TRP A 85 -6.58 -5.49 6.84
CA TRP A 85 -7.76 -5.01 7.58
C TRP A 85 -7.32 -4.59 8.98
N GLY A 86 -8.14 -3.78 9.67
CA GLY A 86 -7.88 -3.35 11.05
C GLY A 86 -6.69 -2.40 11.24
N ALA A 87 -5.97 -2.05 10.17
CA ALA A 87 -4.89 -1.09 10.23
C ALA A 87 -5.46 0.33 10.35
N LYS A 88 -4.96 1.10 11.31
CA LYS A 88 -5.34 2.50 11.54
C LYS A 88 -4.08 3.35 11.64
N LYS A 89 -4.22 4.65 11.37
CA LYS A 89 -3.13 5.60 11.59
C LYS A 89 -2.76 5.61 13.07
N ASP A 90 -1.48 5.39 13.37
CA ASP A 90 -0.97 5.51 14.73
C ASP A 90 -1.07 6.97 15.21
N GLY A 91 -1.39 7.17 16.49
CA GLY A 91 -1.62 8.50 17.07
C GLY A 91 -2.94 9.18 16.69
N ALA A 92 -3.87 8.48 16.02
CA ALA A 92 -5.26 8.91 15.91
C ALA A 92 -5.98 8.62 17.25
N SER A 93 -5.72 9.45 18.27
CA SER A 93 -6.38 9.45 19.58
C SER A 93 -7.24 10.71 19.73
#